data_AF-A0A956L779-F1
#
_entry.id   AF-A0A956L779-F1
#
_cell.length_a   1.000
_cell.length_b   1.000
_cell.length_c   1.000
_cell.angle_alpha   90.00
_cell.angle_beta   90.00
_cell.angle_gamma   90.00
#
_symmetry.space_group_name_H-M   'P 1'
#
loop_
_entity.id
_entity.type
_entity.pdbx_description
1 polymer ?
#
loop_
_entity_poly.entity_id
_entity_poly.type
_entity_poly.pdbx_seq_one_letter_code
_entity_poly.pdbx_strand_id
1 'polypeptide(L)'
;MAEPNPIERRLGWLRAQYGAFIADDQARLLHWVLAEDERRMMDAFLRVEAISGETGDLLLLLDTPFGDPARYGMELVAELCELYDALRESLSEAGLADTDWRPPPPRPAASRPAGLGGGAAPPDVDYLRQAAASFHAHHQPLLRHLSLVLQPARVADPAALTAWLGAAVQAFDDPALRLVLVDRAAYPS
;
A
#
# COMPACT_ATOMS: atom_id res chain seq x y z
N MET A 1 25.67 20.13 17.82
CA MET A 1 24.78 19.20 17.08
C MET A 1 24.79 19.67 15.64
N ALA A 2 25.15 18.79 14.69
CA ALA A 2 25.15 19.16 13.28
C ALA A 2 23.70 19.37 12.82
N GLU A 3 23.43 20.42 12.03
CA GLU A 3 22.12 20.57 11.42
C GLU A 3 21.87 19.40 10.46
N PRO A 4 20.71 18.73 10.54
CA PRO A 4 20.41 17.63 9.62
C PRO A 4 20.42 18.15 8.19
N ASN A 5 21.07 17.39 7.30
CA ASN A 5 21.12 17.69 5.88
C ASN A 5 19.67 17.85 5.36
N PRO A 6 19.38 18.75 4.40
CA PRO A 6 18.09 18.84 3.71
C PRO A 6 17.38 17.51 3.44
N ILE A 7 18.12 16.45 3.08
CA ILE A 7 17.58 15.09 2.85
C ILE A 7 17.04 14.47 4.14
N GLU A 8 17.79 14.51 5.23
CA GLU A 8 17.37 13.96 6.54
C GLU A 8 16.16 14.72 7.09
N ARG A 9 16.11 16.04 6.90
CA ARG A 9 14.94 16.85 7.24
C ARG A 9 13.70 16.42 6.46
N ARG A 10 13.85 16.15 5.16
CA ARG A 10 12.74 15.74 4.30
C ARG A 10 12.23 14.34 4.64
N LEU A 11 13.12 13.39 4.90
CA LEU A 11 12.76 12.06 5.42
C LEU A 11 12.01 12.17 6.76
N GLY A 12 12.47 13.05 7.66
CA GLY A 12 11.77 13.35 8.91
C GLY A 12 10.34 13.86 8.70
N TRP A 13 10.10 14.67 7.66
CA TRP A 13 8.75 15.14 7.33
C TRP A 13 7.85 14.03 6.77
N LEU A 14 8.36 13.19 5.85
CA LEU A 14 7.58 12.05 5.34
C LEU A 14 7.21 11.09 6.48
N ARG A 15 8.16 10.80 7.37
CA ARG A 15 7.91 9.99 8.57
C ARG A 15 6.88 10.62 9.50
N ALA A 16 6.95 11.93 9.74
CA ALA A 16 5.97 12.62 10.57
C ALA A 16 4.56 12.60 9.94
N GLN A 17 4.45 12.78 8.62
CA GLN A 17 3.19 12.69 7.89
C GLN A 17 2.61 11.28 7.94
N TYR A 18 3.43 10.26 7.68
CA TYR A 18 3.02 8.86 7.78
C TYR A 18 2.62 8.50 9.22
N GLY A 19 3.37 8.94 10.22
CA GLY A 19 3.04 8.73 11.64
C GLY A 19 1.72 9.37 12.04
N ALA A 20 1.45 10.60 11.59
CA ALA A 20 0.17 11.26 11.82
C ALA A 20 -1.00 10.53 11.11
N PHE A 21 -0.76 10.03 9.91
CA PHE A 21 -1.74 9.24 9.14
C PHE A 21 -2.07 7.91 9.83
N ILE A 22 -1.08 7.18 10.30
CA ILE A 22 -1.28 5.90 11.00
C ILE A 22 -1.93 6.09 12.38
N ALA A 23 -1.68 7.22 13.05
CA ALA A 23 -2.30 7.54 14.34
C ALA A 23 -3.80 7.87 14.23
N ASP A 24 -4.32 8.15 13.04
CA ASP A 24 -5.74 8.37 12.79
C ASP A 24 -6.42 7.08 12.32
N ASP A 25 -7.18 6.45 13.22
CA ASP A 25 -7.93 5.22 12.95
C ASP A 25 -9.00 5.36 11.86
N GLN A 26 -9.36 6.59 11.45
CA GLN A 26 -10.32 6.87 10.37
C GLN A 26 -9.64 7.15 9.04
N ALA A 27 -8.33 7.46 9.03
CA ALA A 27 -7.62 7.69 7.80
C ALA A 27 -7.47 6.37 7.01
N ARG A 28 -7.67 6.42 5.69
CA ARG A 28 -7.56 5.24 4.80
C ARG A 28 -6.60 5.43 3.65
N LEU A 29 -6.46 6.66 3.18
CA LEU A 29 -5.57 7.03 2.09
C LEU A 29 -4.68 8.20 2.51
N LEU A 30 -3.37 8.03 2.37
CA LEU A 30 -2.40 9.11 2.37
C LEU A 30 -2.03 9.43 0.93
N HIS A 31 -2.25 10.66 0.48
CA HIS A 31 -1.87 11.10 -0.85
C HIS A 31 -0.61 11.98 -0.76
N TRP A 32 0.51 11.46 -1.25
CA TRP A 32 1.75 12.20 -1.41
C TRP A 32 1.95 12.65 -2.85
N VAL A 33 1.92 13.97 -3.06
CA VAL A 33 2.28 14.59 -4.34
C VAL A 33 3.73 15.03 -4.25
N LEU A 34 4.61 14.36 -5.01
CA LEU A 34 6.05 14.57 -4.96
C LEU A 34 6.55 15.18 -6.27
N ALA A 35 7.53 16.08 -6.20
CA ALA A 35 8.29 16.47 -7.38
C ALA A 35 9.15 15.28 -7.89
N GLU A 36 9.58 15.34 -9.15
CA GLU A 36 10.22 14.20 -9.81
C GLU A 36 11.58 13.82 -9.18
N ASP A 37 12.30 14.81 -8.68
CA ASP A 37 13.53 14.66 -7.90
C ASP A 37 13.27 14.10 -6.48
N GLU A 38 12.03 14.19 -5.98
CA GLU A 38 11.63 13.68 -4.68
C GLU A 38 11.24 12.20 -4.68
N ARG A 39 11.07 11.57 -5.86
CA ARG A 39 10.76 10.13 -5.94
C ARG A 39 11.86 9.23 -5.36
N ARG A 40 13.13 9.58 -5.63
CA ARG A 40 14.27 8.86 -5.04
C ARG A 40 14.28 8.95 -3.51
N MET A 41 13.65 9.99 -2.95
CA MET A 41 13.49 10.12 -1.50
C MET A 41 12.40 9.20 -0.95
N MET A 42 11.36 8.88 -1.73
CA MET A 42 10.38 7.85 -1.36
C MET A 42 11.04 6.48 -1.28
N ASP A 43 11.82 6.12 -2.30
CA ASP A 43 12.57 4.84 -2.29
C ASP A 43 13.52 4.75 -1.09
N ALA A 44 14.18 5.87 -0.75
CA ALA A 44 15.03 5.95 0.43
C ALA A 44 14.22 5.82 1.74
N PHE A 45 13.07 6.48 1.85
CA PHE A 45 12.18 6.35 3.01
C PHE A 45 11.71 4.91 3.21
N LEU A 46 11.22 4.27 2.16
CA LEU A 46 10.75 2.88 2.21
C LEU A 46 11.86 1.91 2.59
N ARG A 47 13.08 2.10 2.05
CA ARG A 47 14.26 1.30 2.45
C ARG A 47 14.61 1.51 3.92
N VAL A 48 14.55 2.75 4.42
CA VAL A 48 14.84 3.04 5.83
C VAL A 48 13.81 2.40 6.75
N GLU A 49 12.52 2.52 6.46
CA GLU A 49 11.46 1.88 7.26
C GLU A 49 11.57 0.35 7.22
N ALA A 50 11.89 -0.24 6.06
CA ALA A 50 12.10 -1.68 5.93
C ALA A 50 13.27 -2.21 6.78
N ILE A 51 14.28 -1.38 7.06
CA ILE A 51 15.45 -1.74 7.87
C ILE A 51 15.22 -1.45 9.35
N SER A 52 14.61 -0.30 9.67
CA SER A 52 14.49 0.16 11.06
C SER A 52 13.30 -0.46 11.78
N GLY A 53 12.22 -0.77 11.08
CA GLY A 53 10.98 -1.29 11.67
C GLY A 53 10.41 -0.40 12.77
N GLU A 54 10.84 0.88 12.85
CA GLU A 54 10.58 1.76 13.99
C GLU A 54 9.09 2.07 14.17
N THR A 55 8.32 1.97 13.08
CA THR A 55 6.87 2.14 13.07
C THR A 55 6.11 0.86 13.44
N GLY A 56 6.75 -0.32 13.35
CA GLY A 56 6.08 -1.63 13.47
C GLY A 56 5.11 -1.92 12.31
N ASP A 57 5.18 -1.12 11.25
CA ASP A 57 4.33 -1.23 10.08
C ASP A 57 5.11 -1.77 8.89
N LEU A 58 4.43 -2.49 8.00
CA LEU A 58 5.00 -2.91 6.72
C LEU A 58 4.50 -2.01 5.61
N LEU A 59 5.42 -1.40 4.87
CA LEU A 59 5.13 -0.64 3.66
C LEU A 59 5.55 -1.46 2.43
N LEU A 60 4.59 -1.81 1.58
CA LEU A 60 4.84 -2.54 0.34
C LEU A 60 4.63 -1.62 -0.85
N LEU A 61 5.70 -1.34 -1.59
CA LEU A 61 5.66 -0.55 -2.81
C LEU A 61 5.15 -1.39 -3.97
N LEU A 62 4.12 -0.89 -4.63
CA LEU A 62 3.51 -1.48 -5.82
C LEU A 62 3.57 -0.46 -6.96
N ASP A 63 4.26 -0.81 -8.06
CA ASP A 63 4.48 0.07 -9.20
C ASP A 63 3.68 -0.29 -10.46
N THR A 64 2.81 -1.31 -10.36
CA THR A 64 1.88 -1.72 -11.42
C THR A 64 1.24 -0.49 -12.11
N PRO A 65 1.38 -0.36 -13.44
CA PRO A 65 0.75 0.73 -14.20
C PRO A 65 -0.77 0.72 -14.07
N PHE A 66 -1.39 1.89 -13.92
CA PHE A 66 -2.84 2.02 -13.95
C PHE A 66 -3.34 2.06 -15.41
N GLY A 67 -3.79 0.90 -15.90
CA GLY A 67 -4.31 0.71 -17.27
C GLY A 67 -5.83 0.56 -17.34
N ASP A 68 -6.35 -0.56 -16.81
CA ASP A 68 -7.78 -0.88 -16.78
C ASP A 68 -8.29 -0.90 -15.34
N PRO A 69 -9.19 0.02 -14.95
CA PRO A 69 -9.76 0.07 -13.60
C PRO A 69 -10.48 -1.22 -13.18
N ALA A 70 -10.94 -2.05 -14.12
CA ALA A 70 -11.62 -3.31 -13.82
C ALA A 70 -10.66 -4.46 -13.46
N ARG A 71 -9.35 -4.26 -13.65
CA ARG A 71 -8.30 -5.28 -13.46
C ARG A 71 -7.17 -4.83 -12.55
N TYR A 72 -7.13 -3.55 -12.19
CA TYR A 72 -5.98 -2.95 -11.53
C TYR A 72 -5.64 -3.60 -10.17
N GLY A 73 -6.63 -3.84 -9.32
CA GLY A 73 -6.50 -4.59 -8.08
C GLY A 73 -6.02 -6.04 -8.29
N MET A 74 -6.46 -6.73 -9.34
CA MET A 74 -5.94 -8.06 -9.68
C MET A 74 -4.46 -8.02 -10.07
N GLU A 75 -4.06 -6.99 -10.82
CA GLU A 75 -2.67 -6.78 -11.22
C GLU A 75 -1.80 -6.42 -10.00
N LEU A 76 -2.30 -5.59 -9.08
CA LEU A 76 -1.65 -5.31 -7.80
C LEU A 76 -1.51 -6.55 -6.90
N VAL A 77 -2.50 -7.45 -6.88
CA VAL A 77 -2.37 -8.72 -6.14
C VAL A 77 -1.33 -9.63 -6.77
N ALA A 78 -1.23 -9.65 -8.10
CA ALA A 78 -0.18 -10.40 -8.78
C ALA A 78 1.22 -9.86 -8.41
N GLU A 79 1.41 -8.54 -8.44
CA GLU A 79 2.65 -7.90 -8.01
C GLU A 79 2.97 -8.20 -6.53
N LEU A 80 1.96 -8.16 -5.64
CA LEU A 80 2.14 -8.53 -4.23
C LEU A 80 2.62 -9.99 -4.07
N CYS A 81 2.12 -10.91 -4.89
CA CYS A 81 2.59 -12.29 -4.89
C CYS A 81 4.04 -12.38 -5.37
N GLU A 82 4.41 -11.66 -6.42
CA GLU A 82 5.77 -11.62 -6.94
C GLU A 82 6.76 -11.07 -5.91
N LEU A 83 6.39 -9.96 -5.23
CA LEU A 83 7.18 -9.39 -4.15
C LEU A 83 7.36 -10.38 -2.99
N TYR A 84 6.29 -11.04 -2.57
CA TYR A 84 6.37 -12.02 -1.49
C TYR A 84 7.22 -13.23 -1.86
N ASP A 85 7.07 -13.72 -3.09
CA ASP A 85 7.84 -14.83 -3.63
C ASP A 85 9.34 -14.50 -3.69
N ALA A 86 9.69 -13.27 -4.06
CA ALA A 86 11.07 -12.77 -4.05
C ALA A 86 11.64 -12.61 -2.63
N LEU A 87 10.81 -12.25 -1.65
CA LEU A 87 11.21 -12.10 -0.25
C LEU A 87 11.29 -13.44 0.49
N ARG A 88 10.64 -14.49 -0.01
CA ARG A 88 10.49 -15.78 0.67
C ARG A 88 11.79 -16.37 1.19
N GLU A 89 12.83 -16.35 0.35
CA GLU A 89 14.15 -16.89 0.70
C GLU A 89 14.78 -16.08 1.84
N SER A 90 14.77 -14.75 1.72
CA SER A 90 15.29 -13.86 2.77
C SER A 90 14.49 -13.96 4.08
N LEU A 91 13.17 -14.15 4.03
CA LEU A 91 12.33 -14.35 5.21
C LEU A 91 12.66 -15.69 5.89
N SER A 92 12.87 -16.75 5.10
CA SER A 92 13.28 -18.06 5.61
C SER A 92 14.66 -18.02 6.26
N GLU A 93 15.63 -17.34 5.64
CA GLU A 93 16.97 -17.13 6.19
C GLU A 93 16.95 -16.31 7.50
N ALA A 94 16.00 -15.38 7.62
CA ALA A 94 15.76 -14.61 8.84
C ALA A 94 15.04 -15.42 9.95
N GLY A 95 14.74 -16.69 9.71
CA GLY A 95 14.12 -17.58 10.70
C GLY A 95 12.61 -17.41 10.84
N LEU A 96 11.94 -16.74 9.91
CA LEU A 96 10.47 -16.72 9.86
C LEU A 96 9.99 -18.08 9.34
N ALA A 97 9.27 -18.80 10.18
CA ALA A 97 8.85 -20.18 9.92
C ALA A 97 7.73 -20.30 8.87
N ASP A 98 6.97 -19.22 8.64
CA ASP A 98 5.72 -19.25 7.89
C ASP A 98 5.81 -18.41 6.60
N THR A 99 6.45 -18.99 5.57
CA THR A 99 6.76 -18.31 4.30
C THR A 99 5.90 -18.80 3.12
N ASP A 100 4.78 -19.48 3.40
CA ASP A 100 3.94 -20.13 2.38
C ASP A 100 2.69 -19.34 1.99
N TRP A 101 2.51 -18.12 2.52
CA TRP A 101 1.36 -17.26 2.24
C TRP A 101 0.99 -17.23 0.75
N ARG A 102 -0.31 -17.36 0.48
CA ARG A 102 -0.93 -17.14 -0.83
C ARG A 102 -2.22 -16.36 -0.64
N PRO A 103 -2.58 -15.46 -1.56
CA PRO A 103 -3.86 -14.77 -1.46
C PRO A 103 -4.99 -15.80 -1.62
N PRO A 104 -6.09 -15.65 -0.85
CA PRO A 104 -7.29 -16.45 -1.06
C PRO A 104 -7.87 -16.15 -2.45
N PRO A 105 -8.65 -17.07 -3.06
CA PRO A 105 -9.30 -16.78 -4.33
C PRO A 105 -10.29 -15.60 -4.21
N PRO A 106 -10.55 -14.86 -5.31
CA PRO A 106 -11.53 -13.79 -5.31
C PRO A 106 -12.90 -14.28 -4.84
N ARG A 107 -13.57 -13.49 -3.99
CA ARG A 107 -14.90 -13.83 -3.50
C ARG A 107 -15.95 -13.78 -4.61
N PRO A 108 -16.93 -14.69 -4.61
CA PRO A 108 -18.13 -14.55 -5.44
C PRO A 108 -18.86 -13.25 -5.12
N ALA A 109 -19.53 -12.68 -6.14
CA ALA A 109 -20.20 -11.39 -6.02
C ALA A 109 -21.19 -11.30 -4.85
N ALA A 110 -21.88 -12.40 -4.54
CA ALA A 110 -22.87 -12.52 -3.47
C ALA A 110 -22.30 -12.56 -2.05
N SER A 111 -20.99 -12.75 -1.88
CA SER A 111 -20.31 -12.87 -0.58
C SER A 111 -19.42 -11.67 -0.25
N ARG A 112 -19.50 -10.61 -1.04
CA ARG A 112 -18.71 -9.39 -0.85
C ARG A 112 -19.34 -8.49 0.21
N PRO A 113 -18.55 -7.91 1.12
CA PRO A 113 -19.07 -6.94 2.08
C PRO A 113 -19.60 -5.70 1.36
N ALA A 114 -20.61 -5.06 1.95
CA ALA A 114 -20.98 -3.70 1.55
C ALA A 114 -19.87 -2.75 2.02
N GLY A 115 -19.38 -1.89 1.12
CA GLY A 115 -18.43 -0.85 1.49
C GLY A 115 -19.08 0.22 2.37
N LEU A 116 -18.27 1.16 2.86
CA LEU A 116 -18.69 2.24 3.76
C LEU A 116 -19.89 3.07 3.26
N GLY A 117 -20.14 3.10 1.94
CA GLY A 117 -21.30 3.75 1.29
C GLY A 117 -22.52 2.86 1.03
N GLY A 118 -22.58 1.63 1.54
CA GLY A 118 -23.74 0.72 1.42
C GLY A 118 -23.85 -0.06 0.10
N GLY A 119 -22.96 0.18 -0.87
CA GLY A 119 -22.82 -0.61 -2.10
C GLY A 119 -21.69 -1.64 -2.03
N ALA A 120 -21.81 -2.76 -2.74
CA ALA A 120 -20.71 -3.71 -2.85
C ALA A 120 -19.51 -3.07 -3.56
N ALA A 121 -18.31 -3.20 -2.98
CA ALA A 121 -17.08 -2.72 -3.62
C ALA A 121 -16.90 -3.37 -5.01
N PRO A 122 -16.27 -2.70 -6.00
CA PRO A 122 -15.92 -3.32 -7.27
C PRO A 122 -15.16 -4.64 -7.06
N PRO A 123 -15.38 -5.68 -7.90
CA PRO A 123 -14.79 -7.02 -7.67
C PRO A 123 -13.27 -6.98 -7.54
N ASP A 124 -12.64 -6.14 -8.36
CA ASP A 124 -11.21 -5.90 -8.42
C ASP A 124 -10.64 -5.30 -7.12
N VAL A 125 -11.29 -4.24 -6.62
CA VAL A 125 -10.94 -3.58 -5.35
C VAL A 125 -11.14 -4.53 -4.16
N ASP A 126 -12.25 -5.28 -4.12
CA ASP A 126 -12.48 -6.24 -3.04
C ASP A 126 -11.43 -7.35 -3.03
N TYR A 127 -10.97 -7.78 -4.20
CA TYR A 127 -9.91 -8.79 -4.28
C TYR A 127 -8.59 -8.28 -3.72
N LEU A 128 -8.18 -7.05 -4.06
CA LEU A 128 -7.01 -6.42 -3.46
C LEU A 128 -7.12 -6.31 -1.94
N ARG A 129 -8.25 -5.81 -1.44
CA ARG A 129 -8.54 -5.71 0.01
C ARG A 129 -8.46 -7.09 0.68
N GLN A 130 -9.06 -8.10 0.08
CA GLN A 130 -9.06 -9.47 0.60
C GLN A 130 -7.64 -10.05 0.68
N ALA A 131 -6.83 -9.84 -0.36
CA ALA A 131 -5.44 -10.26 -0.38
C ALA A 131 -4.62 -9.55 0.70
N ALA A 132 -4.76 -8.23 0.82
CA ALA A 132 -4.08 -7.43 1.85
C ALA A 132 -4.46 -7.87 3.28
N ALA A 133 -5.76 -8.10 3.54
CA ALA A 133 -6.24 -8.61 4.82
C ALA A 133 -5.67 -10.00 5.13
N SER A 134 -5.63 -10.89 4.14
CA SER A 134 -5.04 -12.22 4.31
C SER A 134 -3.54 -12.15 4.56
N PHE A 135 -2.82 -11.25 3.89
CA PHE A 135 -1.40 -11.03 4.08
C PHE A 135 -1.12 -10.57 5.52
N HIS A 136 -1.83 -9.53 5.96
CA HIS A 136 -1.66 -8.98 7.31
C HIS A 136 -1.98 -10.02 8.39
N ALA A 137 -3.07 -10.78 8.23
CA ALA A 137 -3.44 -11.85 9.16
C ALA A 137 -2.39 -12.97 9.24
N HIS A 138 -1.81 -13.37 8.10
CA HIS A 138 -0.78 -14.42 8.03
C HIS A 138 0.47 -14.03 8.82
N HIS A 139 0.81 -12.74 8.84
CA HIS A 139 2.01 -12.24 9.49
C HIS A 139 1.74 -11.66 10.88
N GLN A 140 0.55 -11.85 11.47
CA GLN A 140 0.31 -11.50 12.87
C GLN A 140 1.15 -12.39 13.81
N PRO A 141 1.70 -11.85 14.92
CA PRO A 141 1.54 -10.47 15.41
C PRO A 141 2.67 -9.52 14.96
N LEU A 142 3.43 -9.86 13.92
CA LEU A 142 4.65 -9.12 13.53
C LEU A 142 4.37 -7.71 13.00
N LEU A 143 3.19 -7.52 12.41
CA LEU A 143 2.82 -6.28 11.73
C LEU A 143 1.69 -5.58 12.48
N ARG A 144 1.89 -4.32 12.86
CA ARG A 144 0.79 -3.52 13.40
C ARG A 144 -0.16 -3.11 12.27
N HIS A 145 0.36 -2.44 11.25
CA HIS A 145 -0.38 -2.10 10.03
C HIS A 145 0.32 -2.63 8.78
N LEU A 146 -0.46 -2.83 7.72
CA LEU A 146 0.00 -3.05 6.36
C LEU A 146 -0.40 -1.84 5.50
N SER A 147 0.60 -1.15 4.97
CA SER A 147 0.44 -0.02 4.06
C SER A 147 0.83 -0.43 2.64
N LEU A 148 -0.14 -0.44 1.73
CA LEU A 148 0.12 -0.61 0.29
C LEU A 148 0.44 0.76 -0.30
N VAL A 149 1.68 0.92 -0.73
CA VAL A 149 2.20 2.15 -1.35
C VAL A 149 2.06 2.02 -2.86
N LEU A 150 0.99 2.61 -3.38
CA LEU A 150 0.68 2.66 -4.81
C LEU A 150 1.52 3.76 -5.47
N GLN A 151 2.45 3.36 -6.33
CA GLN A 151 3.25 4.26 -7.15
C GLN A 151 3.15 3.85 -8.63
N PRO A 152 1.97 4.02 -9.28
CA PRO A 152 1.78 3.55 -10.64
C PRO A 152 2.86 4.10 -11.58
N ALA A 153 3.56 3.23 -12.29
CA ALA A 153 4.62 3.65 -13.22
C ALA A 153 4.07 4.54 -14.36
N ARG A 154 2.79 4.33 -14.72
CA ARG A 154 2.01 5.13 -15.67
C ARG A 154 0.54 5.17 -15.23
N VAL A 155 -0.14 6.28 -15.49
CA VAL A 155 -1.60 6.41 -15.33
C VAL A 155 -2.20 6.71 -16.70
N ALA A 156 -3.07 5.82 -17.20
CA ALA A 156 -3.72 6.00 -18.50
C ALA A 156 -4.86 7.03 -18.45
N ASP A 157 -5.66 7.00 -17.39
CA ASP A 157 -6.78 7.91 -17.14
C ASP A 157 -6.78 8.32 -15.65
N PRO A 158 -6.34 9.55 -15.34
CA PRO A 158 -6.36 10.12 -13.99
C PRO A 158 -7.75 10.10 -13.33
N ALA A 159 -8.80 10.43 -14.07
CA ALA A 159 -10.15 10.48 -13.51
C ALA A 159 -10.64 9.08 -13.12
N ALA A 160 -10.28 8.08 -13.92
CA ALA A 160 -10.58 6.68 -13.60
C ALA A 160 -9.75 6.19 -12.41
N LEU A 161 -8.50 6.61 -12.24
CA LEU A 161 -7.70 6.31 -11.04
C LEU A 161 -8.33 6.93 -9.80
N THR A 162 -8.72 8.20 -9.86
CA THR A 162 -9.42 8.88 -8.77
C THR A 162 -10.73 8.16 -8.40
N ALA A 163 -11.52 7.74 -9.38
CA ALA A 163 -12.74 6.96 -9.13
C ALA A 163 -12.45 5.59 -8.50
N TRP A 164 -11.41 4.89 -8.99
CA TRP A 164 -10.98 3.61 -8.44
C TRP A 164 -10.49 3.74 -7.00
N LEU A 165 -9.69 4.77 -6.69
CA LEU A 165 -9.23 5.09 -5.33
C LEU A 165 -10.39 5.43 -4.41
N GLY A 166 -11.39 6.17 -4.90
CA GLY A 166 -12.63 6.42 -4.16
C GLY A 166 -13.31 5.12 -3.75
N ALA A 167 -13.43 4.16 -4.67
CA ALA A 167 -13.96 2.84 -4.35
C ALA A 167 -13.05 2.05 -3.38
N ALA A 168 -11.74 2.13 -3.54
CA ALA A 168 -10.76 1.48 -2.66
C ALA A 168 -10.82 2.00 -1.23
N VAL A 169 -10.90 3.31 -1.02
CA VAL A 169 -11.07 3.93 0.30
C VAL A 169 -12.35 3.45 0.99
N GLN A 170 -13.44 3.28 0.24
CA GLN A 170 -14.70 2.78 0.79
C GLN A 170 -14.68 1.28 1.12
N ALA A 171 -13.81 0.52 0.43
CA ALA A 171 -13.67 -0.92 0.63
C ALA A 171 -12.69 -1.25 1.76
N PHE A 172 -11.61 -0.50 1.92
CA PHE A 172 -10.64 -0.66 3.00
C PHE A 172 -11.23 -0.15 4.32
N ASP A 173 -12.05 -0.97 4.97
CA ASP A 173 -12.72 -0.67 6.23
C ASP A 173 -11.87 -1.00 7.47
N ASP A 174 -10.98 -2.00 7.35
CA ASP A 174 -10.05 -2.41 8.40
C ASP A 174 -8.99 -1.34 8.71
N PRO A 175 -8.89 -0.85 9.96
CA PRO A 175 -7.86 0.13 10.33
C PRO A 175 -6.43 -0.42 10.25
N ALA A 176 -6.24 -1.73 10.25
CA ALA A 176 -4.91 -2.32 10.06
C ALA A 176 -4.39 -2.21 8.63
N LEU A 177 -5.26 -1.92 7.67
CA LEU A 177 -4.92 -1.80 6.25
C LEU A 177 -4.96 -0.33 5.82
N ARG A 178 -3.94 0.08 5.07
CA ARG A 178 -3.73 1.47 4.68
C ARG A 178 -3.31 1.55 3.22
N LEU A 179 -3.77 2.60 2.54
CA LEU A 179 -3.35 2.94 1.20
C LEU A 179 -2.50 4.21 1.24
N VAL A 180 -1.42 4.21 0.48
CA VAL A 180 -0.60 5.40 0.24
C VAL A 180 -0.48 5.58 -1.26
N LEU A 181 -0.94 6.70 -1.81
CA LEU A 181 -0.73 7.04 -3.21
C LEU A 181 0.49 7.96 -3.32
N VAL A 182 1.45 7.60 -4.17
CA VAL A 182 2.62 8.43 -4.51
C VAL A 182 2.48 8.94 -5.94
N ASP A 183 2.10 10.21 -6.04
CA ASP A 183 1.79 10.87 -7.29
C ASP A 183 2.89 11.83 -7.75
N ARG A 184 2.90 12.18 -9.04
CA ARG A 184 3.83 13.15 -9.63
C ARG A 184 3.22 14.54 -9.63
N ALA A 185 3.92 15.50 -9.05
CA ALA A 185 3.53 16.91 -9.12
C ALA A 185 3.40 17.46 -10.56
N ALA A 186 4.13 16.88 -11.52
CA ALA A 186 4.05 17.26 -12.94
C ALA A 186 2.73 16.84 -13.61
N TYR A 187 2.07 15.80 -13.08
CA TYR A 187 0.81 15.24 -13.58
C TYR A 187 0.00 14.67 -12.41
N PRO A 188 -0.58 15.51 -11.54
CA PRO A 188 -1.40 15.02 -10.44
C PRO A 188 -2.66 14.33 -10.99
N SER A 189 -3.01 13.20 -10.39
CA SER A 189 -4.12 12.33 -10.73
C SER A 189 -5.42 12.65 -10.01
#